data_AF-A0A382L8E2-F1
#
_entry.id   AF-A0A382L8E2-F1
#
_cell.length_a   1.000
_cell.length_b   1.000
_cell.length_c   1.000
_cell.angle_alpha   90.00
_cell.angle_beta   90.00
_cell.angle_gamma   90.00
#
_symmetry.space_group_name_H-M   'P 1'
#
loop_
_entity.id
_entity.type
_entity.pdbx_description
1 polymer ?
#
loop_
_entity_poly.entity_id
_entity_poly.type
_entity_poly.pdbx_seq_one_letter_code
_entity_poly.pdbx_strand_id
1 'polypeptide(L)'
;MGDILLLNLDGQPLTLWPLSTISWQQGIKAHFLGKVKILRSYDDWICRSQHLAMPMPSVVMMARYRPHAGKVNFTRRNIYLRDG
;
A
#
# COMPACT_ATOMS: atom_id res chain seq x y z
N MET A 1 -0.91 4.27 14.55
CA MET A 1 -0.32 4.68 13.25
C MET A 1 -1.24 4.14 12.17
N GLY A 2 -1.76 5.00 11.29
CA GLY A 2 -2.67 4.57 10.22
C GLY A 2 -1.87 3.95 9.08
N ASP A 3 -2.10 2.66 8.84
CA ASP A 3 -1.51 1.94 7.72
C ASP A 3 -2.36 2.15 6.46
N ILE A 4 -1.71 2.46 5.35
CA ILE A 4 -2.35 2.67 4.06
C ILE A 4 -2.32 1.37 3.28
N LEU A 5 -3.45 0.97 2.70
CA LEU A 5 -3.49 -0.18 1.79
C LEU A 5 -2.79 0.15 0.48
N LEU A 6 -1.78 -0.65 0.12
CA LEU A 6 -1.05 -0.52 -1.13
C LEU A 6 -1.50 -1.59 -2.12
N LEU A 7 -2.06 -1.15 -3.24
CA LEU A 7 -2.48 -1.99 -4.35
C LEU A 7 -1.49 -1.88 -5.51
N ASN A 8 -1.34 -2.97 -6.24
CA ASN A 8 -0.68 -3.00 -7.54
C ASN A 8 -1.60 -2.39 -8.61
N LEU A 9 -1.07 -2.16 -9.82
CA LEU A 9 -1.80 -1.49 -10.91
C LEU A 9 -3.05 -2.25 -11.37
N ASP A 10 -3.11 -3.56 -11.15
CA ASP A 10 -4.26 -4.43 -11.42
C ASP A 10 -5.31 -4.42 -10.28
N GLY A 11 -5.12 -3.60 -9.25
CA GLY A 11 -6.03 -3.50 -8.10
C GLY A 11 -5.85 -4.61 -7.07
N GLN A 12 -4.92 -5.54 -7.25
CA GLN A 12 -4.62 -6.56 -6.26
C GLN A 12 -3.59 -6.06 -5.25
N PRO A 13 -3.66 -6.46 -3.97
CA PRO A 13 -2.59 -6.17 -3.02
C PRO A 13 -1.30 -6.90 -3.44
N LEU A 14 -0.14 -6.28 -3.22
CA LEU A 14 1.17 -6.88 -3.56
C LEU A 14 1.48 -8.15 -2.78
N THR A 15 0.99 -8.21 -1.55
CA THR A 15 1.12 -9.35 -0.65
C THR A 15 -0.18 -9.44 0.14
N LEU A 16 -0.75 -10.63 0.25
CA LEU A 16 -1.94 -10.87 1.08
C LEU A 16 -1.58 -11.22 2.53
N TRP A 17 -0.41 -11.84 2.75
CA TRP A 17 0.03 -12.36 4.05
C TRP A 17 1.51 -12.06 4.33
N PRO A 18 1.85 -10.96 5.03
CA PRO A 18 0.92 -9.95 5.56
C PRO A 18 0.36 -9.07 4.44
N LEU A 19 -0.82 -8.49 4.68
CA LEU A 19 -1.46 -7.56 3.75
C LEU A 19 -0.49 -6.43 3.40
N SER A 20 -0.39 -6.07 2.12
CA SER A 20 0.51 -5.02 1.66
C SER A 20 0.02 -3.65 2.11
N THR A 21 0.61 -3.18 3.20
CA THR A 21 0.40 -1.83 3.72
C THR A 21 1.70 -1.04 3.74
N ILE A 22 1.57 0.29 3.74
CA ILE A 22 2.69 1.22 3.91
C ILE A 22 2.33 2.26 4.95
N SER A 23 3.34 2.88 5.56
CA SER A 23 3.07 3.99 6.48
C SER A 23 2.52 5.19 5.72
N TRP A 24 1.77 6.04 6.42
CA TRP A 24 1.22 7.23 5.81
C TRP A 24 2.27 8.20 5.25
N GLN A 25 3.42 8.34 5.93
CA GLN A 25 4.52 9.16 5.44
C GLN A 25 5.07 8.60 4.12
N GLN A 26 5.18 7.27 4.01
CA GLN A 26 5.59 6.61 2.78
C GLN A 26 4.55 6.80 1.67
N GLY A 27 3.26 6.71 1.98
CA GLY A 27 2.18 6.93 1.01
C GLY A 27 2.17 8.34 0.44
N ILE A 28 2.27 9.36 1.30
CA ILE A 28 2.36 10.77 0.86
C ILE A 28 3.62 11.00 0.04
N LYS A 29 4.78 10.53 0.51
CA LYS A 29 6.04 10.64 -0.24
C LYS A 29 5.93 9.98 -1.61
N ALA A 30 5.38 8.78 -1.68
CA ALA A 30 5.22 8.04 -2.93
C ALA A 30 4.24 8.75 -3.89
N HIS A 31 3.21 9.41 -3.36
CA HIS A 31 2.27 10.19 -4.15
C HIS A 31 2.95 11.39 -4.81
N PHE A 32 3.70 12.19 -4.04
CA PHE A 32 4.47 13.33 -4.59
C PHE A 32 5.57 12.91 -5.57
N LEU A 33 6.15 11.72 -5.38
CA LEU A 33 7.12 11.14 -6.32
C LEU A 33 6.46 10.53 -7.57
N GLY A 34 5.14 10.59 -7.73
CA GLY A 34 4.42 10.01 -8.86
C GLY A 34 4.46 8.48 -8.91
N LYS A 35 4.80 7.81 -7.80
CA LYS A 35 4.91 6.35 -7.72
C LYS A 35 3.57 5.67 -7.42
N VAL A 36 2.67 6.39 -6.76
CA VAL A 36 1.33 5.88 -6.43
C VAL A 36 0.25 6.94 -6.69
N LYS A 37 -0.95 6.47 -7.00
CA LYS A 37 -2.17 7.27 -7.12
C LYS A 37 -3.06 7.02 -5.90
N ILE A 38 -3.67 8.07 -5.36
CA ILE A 38 -4.62 7.96 -4.25
C ILE A 38 -5.97 7.51 -4.82
N LEU A 39 -6.52 6.43 -4.29
CA LEU A 39 -7.85 5.92 -4.66
C LEU A 39 -8.90 6.36 -3.65
N ARG A 40 -8.55 6.31 -2.37
CA ARG A 40 -9.41 6.71 -1.26
C ARG A 40 -8.59 7.45 -0.22
N SER A 41 -9.25 8.38 0.45
CA SER A 41 -8.72 9.12 1.59
C SER A 41 -9.71 9.01 2.75
N TYR A 42 -9.23 9.27 3.96
CA TYR A 42 -10.09 9.43 5.13
C TYR A 42 -10.80 10.79 5.07
N ASP A 43 -12.10 10.81 5.39
CA ASP A 43 -12.91 12.02 5.34
C ASP A 43 -12.56 13.01 6.48
N ASP A 44 -12.34 12.49 7.69
CA ASP A 44 -12.13 13.31 8.90
C ASP A 44 -10.66 13.54 9.26
N TRP A 45 -9.72 13.15 8.39
CA TRP A 45 -8.28 13.28 8.67
C TRP A 45 -7.57 14.06 7.57
N ILE A 46 -7.08 15.26 7.93
CA ILE A 46 -6.31 16.12 7.04
C ILE A 46 -4.85 16.11 7.46
N CYS A 47 -3.95 15.80 6.52
CA CYS A 47 -2.52 16.04 6.65
C CYS A 47 -2.23 17.52 6.34
N ARG A 48 -1.60 18.22 7.28
CA ARG A 48 -1.25 19.65 7.14
C ARG A 48 0.26 19.86 7.18
N SER A 49 0.72 20.79 6.36
CA SER A 49 2.01 21.46 6.40
C SER A 49 1.75 22.97 6.37
N GLN A 50 2.78 23.79 6.56
CA GLN A 50 2.64 25.25 6.58
C GLN A 50 2.00 25.81 5.30
N HIS A 51 2.25 25.19 4.15
CA HIS A 51 1.74 25.63 2.84
C HIS A 51 0.82 24.61 2.15
N LEU A 52 0.43 23.52 2.83
CA LEU A 52 -0.31 22.43 2.21
C LEU A 52 -1.33 21.84 3.19
N ALA A 53 -2.55 21.60 2.72
CA ALA A 53 -3.54 20.78 3.40
C ALA A 53 -4.10 19.77 2.41
N MET A 54 -4.04 18.48 2.75
CA MET A 54 -4.58 17.40 1.92
C MET A 54 -5.24 16.33 2.78
N PRO A 55 -6.30 15.66 2.30
CA PRO A 55 -6.90 14.56 3.03
C PRO A 55 -5.91 13.39 3.13
N MET A 56 -5.91 12.71 4.27
CA MET A 56 -5.01 11.60 4.56
C MET A 56 -5.36 10.40 3.66
N PRO A 57 -4.42 9.90 2.84
CA PRO A 57 -4.69 8.75 2.00
C PRO A 57 -4.96 7.50 2.84
N SER A 58 -5.92 6.68 2.41
CA SER A 58 -6.28 5.40 3.04
C SER A 58 -5.98 4.21 2.13
N VAL A 59 -6.19 4.37 0.82
CA VAL A 59 -5.88 3.37 -0.21
C VAL A 59 -5.13 4.02 -1.36
N VAL A 60 -3.99 3.43 -1.73
CA VAL A 60 -3.18 3.89 -2.84
C VAL A 60 -2.87 2.76 -3.81
N MET A 61 -2.73 3.10 -5.09
CA MET A 61 -2.41 2.16 -6.17
C MET A 61 -1.08 2.54 -6.81
N MET A 62 -0.24 1.55 -7.11
CA MET A 62 1.01 1.77 -7.83
C MET A 62 0.77 2.35 -9.22
N ALA A 63 1.60 3.31 -9.62
CA ALA A 63 1.56 3.90 -10.95
C ALA A 63 2.10 2.96 -12.05
N ARG A 64 2.83 1.91 -11.65
CA ARG A 64 3.40 0.90 -12.56
C ARG A 64 3.11 -0.49 -12.00
N TYR A 65 2.82 -1.42 -12.91
CA TYR A 65 2.61 -2.81 -12.55
C TYR A 65 3.89 -3.43 -12.00
N ARG A 66 3.77 -4.11 -10.85
CA ARG A 66 4.83 -4.96 -10.33
C ARG A 66 4.45 -6.43 -10.57
N PRO A 67 5.25 -7.21 -11.30
CA PRO A 67 4.98 -8.64 -11.46
C PRO A 67 5.18 -9.38 -10.13
N HIS A 68 4.28 -10.31 -9.84
CA HIS A 68 4.43 -11.24 -8.73
C HIS A 68 5.54 -12.25 -9.05
N ALA A 69 6.43 -12.51 -8.10
CA ALA A 69 7.42 -13.56 -8.25
C ALA A 69 6.70 -14.93 -8.24
N GLY A 70 6.75 -15.67 -9.35
CA GLY A 70 5.98 -16.90 -9.52
C GLY A 70 6.41 -18.10 -8.66
N LYS A 71 7.55 -18.00 -7.95
CA LYS A 71 8.02 -19.07 -7.04
C LYS A 71 7.84 -18.63 -5.60
N VAL A 72 7.02 -19.39 -4.86
CA VAL A 72 6.90 -19.25 -3.40
C VAL A 72 8.08 -19.97 -2.75
N ASN A 73 8.73 -19.32 -1.78
CA ASN A 73 9.84 -19.94 -1.05
C ASN A 73 9.33 -21.10 -0.18
N PHE A 74 10.01 -22.24 -0.23
CA PHE A 74 9.68 -23.38 0.63
C PHE A 74 10.18 -23.14 2.06
N THR A 75 9.36 -22.47 2.86
CA THR A 75 9.67 -22.12 4.26
C THR A 75 8.59 -22.67 5.19
N ARG A 76 8.95 -22.98 6.44
CA ARG A 76 7.99 -23.46 7.46
C ARG A 76 6.75 -22.56 7.58
N ARG A 77 6.93 -21.23 7.47
CA ARG A 77 5.83 -20.25 7.47
C ARG A 77 4.88 -20.46 6.29
N ASN A 78 5.40 -20.65 5.08
CA ASN A 78 4.57 -20.83 3.89
C ASN A 78 3.87 -22.19 3.86
N ILE A 79 4.49 -23.23 4.42
CA ILE A 79 3.85 -24.53 4.63
C ILE A 79 2.69 -24.38 5.62
N TYR A 80 2.90 -23.69 6.74
CA TYR A 80 1.84 -23.40 7.70
C TYR A 80 0.68 -22.58 7.09
N LEU A 81 0.96 -21.60 6.22
CA LEU A 81 -0.09 -20.86 5.52
C LEU A 81 -0.87 -21.69 4.49
N ARG A 82 -0.31 -22.81 4.01
CA ARG A 82 -0.97 -23.74 3.07
C ARG A 82 -1.81 -24.79 3.81
N ASP A 83 -1.26 -25.33 4.90
CA ASP A 83 -1.79 -26.48 5.63
C ASP A 83 -2.61 -26.11 6.88
N GLY A 84 -2.51 -24.85 7.32
CA GLY A 84 -3.23 -24.32 8.48
C GLY A 84 -4.71 -24.09 8.25
#